data_AF-A0A8J5YVF2-F1
#
_entry.id   AF-A0A8J5YVF2-F1
#
_cell.length_a   1.000
_cell.length_b   1.000
_cell.length_c   1.000
_cell.angle_alpha   90.00
_cell.angle_beta   90.00
_cell.angle_gamma   90.00
#
_symmetry.space_group_name_H-M   'P 1'
#
loop_
_entity.id
_entity.type
_entity.pdbx_description
1 polymer ?
#
loop_
_entity_poly.entity_id
_entity_poly.type
_entity_poly.pdbx_seq_one_letter_code
_entity_poly.pdbx_strand_id
1 'polypeptide(L)'
;MGVILILADKLRSMWADFDVEALQLIRHAHELHNSKEETNPQLSPLGSQQVRDERKILSATGVLQRIQLVVTSPMLRTLQTSVGVFVGSEKHGDHCNNHPRIIATELCRVRMIAGEKASAGARLFTLKLIFHWQIESEDDISWEAEESETDEAIAARGVEFIKWLLEREEKEIAVVSHGGFLQQTLLAIGHKCHPLVDGDNLTP
;
A
#
# COMPACT_ATOMS: atom_id res chain seq x y z
N MET A 1 1.29 -12.35 -3.23
CA MET A 1 0.47 -11.13 -3.09
C MET A 1 0.05 -10.70 -4.48
N GLY A 2 -0.93 -9.80 -4.60
CA GLY A 2 -1.29 -9.22 -5.91
C GLY A 2 -0.46 -7.97 -6.18
N VAL A 3 0.23 -7.92 -7.32
CA VAL A 3 0.93 -6.74 -7.82
C VAL A 3 0.36 -6.36 -9.18
N ILE A 4 0.04 -5.08 -9.34
CA ILE A 4 -0.49 -4.50 -10.57
C ILE A 4 0.40 -3.33 -10.96
N LEU A 5 1.04 -3.43 -12.13
CA LEU A 5 1.79 -2.34 -12.71
C LEU A 5 0.88 -1.46 -13.57
N ILE A 6 0.84 -0.17 -13.26
CA ILE A 6 0.27 0.87 -14.12
C ILE A 6 1.42 1.65 -14.74
N LEU A 7 1.50 1.62 -16.07
CA LEU A 7 2.32 2.58 -16.82
C LEU A 7 1.56 3.90 -16.85
N ALA A 8 2.18 4.97 -16.35
CA ALA A 8 1.53 6.25 -16.12
C ALA A 8 1.06 6.91 -17.43
N ASP A 9 1.68 6.56 -18.58
CA ASP A 9 1.21 6.97 -19.91
C ASP A 9 -0.26 6.64 -20.18
N LYS A 10 -0.80 5.57 -19.57
CA LYS A 10 -2.23 5.23 -19.68
C LYS A 10 -3.14 6.27 -19.01
N LEU A 11 -2.63 6.94 -17.97
CA LEU A 11 -3.32 7.99 -17.23
C LEU A 11 -3.24 9.35 -17.92
N ARG A 12 -2.34 9.53 -18.91
CA ARG A 12 -2.20 10.79 -19.66
C ARG A 12 -3.44 11.18 -20.46
N SER A 13 -4.33 10.21 -20.72
CA SER A 13 -5.63 10.47 -21.33
C SER A 13 -6.62 11.17 -20.38
N MET A 14 -6.41 11.05 -19.07
CA MET A 14 -7.26 11.63 -18.02
C MET A 14 -6.67 12.90 -17.43
N TRP A 15 -5.35 12.92 -17.19
CA TRP A 15 -4.62 14.05 -16.62
C TRP A 15 -3.36 14.32 -17.43
N ALA A 16 -3.14 15.58 -17.80
CA ALA A 16 -1.92 16.00 -18.50
C ALA A 16 -0.83 16.44 -17.50
N ASP A 17 0.41 16.50 -17.98
CA ASP A 17 1.53 17.18 -17.31
C ASP A 17 1.92 16.63 -15.92
N PHE A 18 2.52 15.44 -15.92
CA PHE A 18 3.18 14.85 -14.76
C PHE A 18 4.44 14.07 -15.16
N ASP A 19 5.39 13.98 -14.22
CA ASP A 19 6.70 13.32 -14.40
C ASP A 19 6.70 11.83 -14.03
N VAL A 20 5.68 11.36 -13.28
CA VAL A 20 5.52 9.94 -12.95
C VAL A 20 5.48 9.09 -14.21
N GLU A 21 6.28 8.02 -14.24
CA GLU A 21 6.39 7.08 -15.36
C GLU A 21 5.70 5.73 -15.03
N ALA A 22 5.80 5.27 -13.78
CA ALA A 22 5.23 4.00 -13.36
C ALA A 22 4.72 3.99 -11.91
N LEU A 23 3.57 3.34 -11.71
CA LEU A 23 2.99 3.04 -10.40
C LEU A 23 2.93 1.52 -10.20
N GLN A 24 3.58 1.02 -9.15
CA GLN A 24 3.51 -0.39 -8.73
C GLN A 24 2.50 -0.53 -7.59
N LEU A 25 1.29 -1.00 -7.88
CA LEU A 25 0.24 -1.18 -6.89
C LEU A 25 0.33 -2.58 -6.26
N ILE A 26 0.45 -2.63 -4.94
CA ILE A 26 0.69 -3.86 -4.18
C ILE A 26 -0.36 -3.96 -3.07
N ARG A 27 -1.08 -5.09 -3.03
CA ARG A 27 -1.91 -5.43 -1.86
C ARG A 27 -1.02 -5.92 -0.72
N HIS A 28 -1.31 -5.51 0.52
CA HIS A 28 -0.61 -6.04 1.70
C HIS A 28 -0.62 -7.57 1.76
N ALA A 29 0.39 -8.11 2.44
CA ALA A 29 0.47 -9.54 2.71
C ALA A 29 -0.57 -10.00 3.73
N HIS A 30 -0.76 -11.31 3.83
CA HIS A 30 -1.74 -11.91 4.73
C HIS A 30 -1.49 -11.55 6.20
N GLU A 31 -2.49 -10.93 6.81
CA GLU A 31 -2.55 -10.55 8.21
C GLU A 31 -2.88 -11.75 9.12
N LEU A 32 -2.62 -11.60 10.42
CA LEU A 32 -3.15 -12.50 11.44
C LEU A 32 -4.63 -12.16 11.68
N HIS A 33 -5.53 -13.09 11.40
CA HIS A 33 -6.89 -13.02 11.96
C HIS A 33 -6.86 -13.47 13.42
N ASN A 34 -6.39 -12.61 14.31
CA ASN A 34 -6.68 -12.76 15.73
C ASN A 34 -8.03 -12.11 16.06
N SER A 35 -8.59 -12.48 17.22
CA SER A 35 -9.93 -12.16 17.72
C SER A 35 -10.47 -10.77 17.39
N LYS A 36 -11.80 -10.61 17.51
CA LYS A 36 -12.59 -9.37 17.27
C LYS A 36 -12.10 -8.08 17.95
N GLU A 37 -11.02 -8.13 18.73
CA GLU A 37 -10.46 -7.03 19.52
C GLU A 37 -9.21 -6.39 18.87
N GLU A 38 -8.53 -7.06 17.92
CA GLU A 38 -7.36 -6.50 17.23
C GLU A 38 -7.77 -5.61 16.06
N THR A 39 -7.70 -4.29 16.26
CA THR A 39 -8.11 -3.28 15.26
C THR A 39 -7.02 -2.99 14.22
N ASN A 40 -5.80 -3.51 14.38
CA ASN A 40 -4.72 -3.33 13.40
C ASN A 40 -3.80 -4.56 13.34
N PRO A 41 -4.30 -5.68 12.79
CA PRO A 41 -3.57 -6.93 12.80
C PRO A 41 -2.24 -6.81 12.04
N GLN A 42 -1.21 -7.38 12.65
CA GLN A 42 0.11 -7.56 12.03
C GLN A 42 0.10 -8.71 11.00
N LEU A 43 1.17 -8.84 10.23
CA LEU A 43 1.36 -9.94 9.30
C LEU A 43 1.46 -11.29 10.02
N SER A 44 0.89 -12.32 9.40
CA SER A 44 1.05 -13.71 9.81
C SER A 44 2.39 -14.29 9.37
N PRO A 45 2.78 -15.50 9.82
CA PRO A 45 3.92 -16.22 9.26
C PRO A 45 3.80 -16.42 7.75
N LEU A 46 2.59 -16.69 7.25
CA LEU A 46 2.31 -16.76 5.81
C LEU A 46 2.52 -15.40 5.14
N GLY A 47 2.01 -14.30 5.72
CA GLY A 47 2.23 -12.95 5.21
C GLY A 47 3.71 -12.58 5.16
N SER A 48 4.48 -12.96 6.18
CA SER A 48 5.93 -12.77 6.23
C SER A 48 6.65 -13.54 5.12
N GLN A 49 6.18 -14.74 4.77
CA GLN A 49 6.72 -15.51 3.63
C GLN A 49 6.37 -14.83 2.29
N GLN A 50 5.12 -14.39 2.13
CA GLN A 50 4.69 -13.66 0.93
C GLN A 50 5.53 -12.40 0.68
N VAL A 51 5.83 -11.63 1.73
CA VAL A 51 6.72 -10.46 1.67
C VAL A 51 8.12 -10.83 1.16
N ARG A 52 8.71 -11.92 1.68
CA ARG A 52 10.04 -12.39 1.24
C ARG A 52 10.04 -12.81 -0.22
N ASP A 53 8.99 -13.51 -0.66
CA ASP A 53 8.90 -13.99 -2.03
C ASP A 53 8.66 -12.84 -3.02
N GLU A 54 7.81 -11.88 -2.65
CA GLU A 54 7.58 -10.66 -3.43
C GLU A 54 8.89 -9.86 -3.58
N ARG A 55 9.63 -9.67 -2.49
CA ARG A 55 10.93 -8.99 -2.54
C ARG A 55 11.91 -9.67 -3.49
N LYS A 56 11.99 -11.00 -3.49
CA LYS A 56 12.84 -11.75 -4.44
C LYS A 56 12.43 -11.49 -5.89
N ILE A 57 11.12 -11.48 -6.17
CA ILE A 57 10.59 -11.21 -7.51
C ILE A 57 10.94 -9.78 -7.95
N LEU A 58 10.68 -8.79 -7.11
CA LEU A 58 10.98 -7.39 -7.41
C LEU A 58 12.50 -7.12 -7.53
N SER A 59 13.33 -7.83 -6.75
CA SER A 59 14.78 -7.77 -6.86
C SER A 59 15.26 -8.36 -8.21
N ALA A 60 14.77 -9.54 -8.58
CA ALA A 60 15.13 -10.22 -9.82
C ALA A 60 14.68 -9.47 -11.08
N THR A 61 13.58 -8.72 -11.01
CA THR A 61 13.05 -7.90 -12.11
C THR A 61 13.65 -6.49 -12.17
N GLY A 62 14.54 -6.15 -11.24
CA GLY A 62 15.18 -4.84 -11.16
C GLY A 62 14.25 -3.72 -10.65
N VAL A 63 13.03 -4.04 -10.23
CA VAL A 63 12.04 -3.05 -9.77
C VAL A 63 12.51 -2.40 -8.48
N LEU A 64 13.07 -3.17 -7.53
CA LEU A 64 13.53 -2.62 -6.25
C LEU A 64 14.56 -1.51 -6.42
N GLN A 65 15.40 -1.56 -7.46
CA GLN A 65 16.43 -0.57 -7.71
C GLN A 65 15.90 0.73 -8.33
N ARG A 66 14.69 0.71 -8.90
CA ARG A 66 14.11 1.86 -9.61
C ARG A 66 13.09 2.63 -8.79
N ILE A 67 12.43 1.99 -7.82
CA ILE A 67 11.45 2.65 -6.95
C ILE A 67 12.12 3.80 -6.18
N GLN A 68 11.61 5.01 -6.33
CA GLN A 68 12.13 6.21 -5.67
C GLN A 68 11.33 6.55 -4.40
N LEU A 69 10.05 6.19 -4.40
CA LEU A 69 9.12 6.44 -3.31
C LEU A 69 8.21 5.22 -3.09
N VAL A 70 7.98 4.89 -1.82
CA VAL A 70 6.94 3.95 -1.40
C VAL A 70 5.86 4.73 -0.65
N VAL A 71 4.64 4.68 -1.15
CA VAL A 71 3.46 5.24 -0.48
C VAL A 71 2.65 4.09 0.10
N THR A 72 2.20 4.23 1.34
CA THR A 72 1.58 3.12 2.05
C THR A 72 0.42 3.58 2.93
N SER A 73 -0.55 2.69 3.13
CA SER A 73 -1.58 2.94 4.15
C SER A 73 -0.95 2.90 5.55
N PRO A 74 -1.47 3.70 6.50
CA PRO A 74 -0.98 3.71 7.88
C PRO A 74 -1.32 2.44 8.69
N MET A 75 -1.91 1.42 8.08
CA MET A 75 -2.16 0.13 8.73
C MET A 75 -0.85 -0.66 8.95
N LEU A 76 -0.76 -1.38 10.07
CA LEU A 76 0.46 -2.09 10.47
C LEU A 76 0.86 -3.14 9.42
N ARG A 77 -0.11 -3.89 8.89
CA ARG A 77 0.11 -4.86 7.81
C ARG A 77 0.67 -4.25 6.53
N THR A 78 0.22 -3.05 6.12
CA THR A 78 0.75 -2.36 4.92
C THR A 78 2.14 -1.81 5.19
N LEU A 79 2.40 -1.30 6.40
CA LEU A 79 3.73 -0.81 6.80
C LEU A 79 4.76 -1.96 6.88
N GLN A 80 4.41 -3.08 7.53
CA GLN A 80 5.24 -4.28 7.58
C GLN A 80 5.51 -4.85 6.19
N THR A 81 4.50 -4.85 5.31
CA THR A 81 4.68 -5.25 3.91
C THR A 81 5.65 -4.31 3.20
N SER A 82 5.49 -2.99 3.36
CA SER A 82 6.31 -1.97 2.70
C SER A 82 7.77 -2.08 3.11
N VAL A 83 8.05 -2.11 4.40
CA VAL A 83 9.42 -2.23 4.90
C VAL A 83 10.02 -3.58 4.53
N GLY A 84 9.27 -4.66 4.71
CA GLY A 84 9.76 -5.99 4.38
C GLY A 84 10.08 -6.19 2.90
N VAL A 85 9.32 -5.57 1.99
CA VAL A 85 9.53 -5.65 0.54
C VAL A 85 10.63 -4.70 0.08
N PHE A 86 10.61 -3.44 0.48
CA PHE A 86 11.48 -2.40 -0.10
C PHE A 86 12.76 -2.12 0.68
N VAL A 87 12.74 -2.28 2.00
CA VAL A 87 13.95 -2.14 2.84
C VAL A 87 14.62 -3.50 3.06
N GLY A 88 13.82 -4.54 3.34
CA GLY A 88 14.31 -5.88 3.61
C GLY A 88 15.02 -6.01 4.97
N SER A 89 15.82 -7.07 5.12
CA SER A 89 16.65 -7.29 6.31
C SER A 89 18.11 -7.43 5.89
N GLU A 90 19.06 -6.82 6.62
CA GLU A 90 20.49 -6.96 6.35
C GLU A 90 21.01 -8.41 6.38
N LYS A 91 20.28 -9.31 7.04
CA LYS A 91 20.71 -10.68 7.35
C LYS A 91 20.81 -11.64 6.14
N HIS A 92 20.31 -11.28 4.95
CA HIS A 92 20.14 -12.23 3.85
C HIS A 92 20.98 -11.95 2.59
N GLY A 93 22.01 -11.10 2.66
CA GLY A 93 22.91 -10.86 1.51
C GLY A 93 22.19 -10.27 0.28
N ASP A 94 21.01 -9.70 0.50
CA ASP A 94 20.22 -9.05 -0.54
C ASP A 94 20.72 -7.60 -0.69
N HIS A 95 21.64 -7.41 -1.62
CA HIS A 95 22.32 -6.15 -1.87
C HIS A 95 21.47 -5.17 -2.68
N CYS A 96 20.23 -4.88 -2.25
CA CYS A 96 19.53 -3.71 -2.77
C CYS A 96 20.11 -2.45 -2.09
N ASN A 97 20.92 -1.69 -2.82
CA ASN A 97 21.47 -0.42 -2.33
C ASN A 97 20.48 0.75 -2.47
N ASN A 98 19.22 0.44 -2.82
CA ASN A 98 18.17 1.44 -2.91
C ASN A 98 17.37 1.47 -1.62
N HIS A 99 17.21 2.66 -1.05
CA HIS A 99 16.47 2.91 0.17
C HIS A 99 15.43 3.99 -0.14
N PRO A 100 14.31 3.62 -0.80
CA PRO A 100 13.28 4.60 -1.13
C PRO A 100 12.70 5.20 0.14
N ARG A 101 12.30 6.47 0.06
CA ARG A 101 11.50 7.10 1.12
C ARG A 101 10.17 6.35 1.25
N ILE A 102 9.67 6.23 2.47
CA ILE A 102 8.36 5.62 2.74
C ILE A 102 7.45 6.68 3.36
N ILE A 103 6.30 6.95 2.72
CA ILE A 103 5.28 7.89 3.19
C ILE A 103 4.00 7.12 3.51
N ALA A 104 3.51 7.27 4.74
CA ALA A 104 2.23 6.75 5.19
C ALA A 104 1.13 7.83 5.09
N THR A 105 0.04 7.53 4.38
CA THR A 105 -1.08 8.46 4.15
C THR A 105 -2.45 7.78 4.24
N GLU A 106 -3.43 8.47 4.83
CA GLU A 106 -4.80 7.99 4.92
C GLU A 106 -5.52 7.99 3.56
N LEU A 107 -4.99 8.67 2.53
CA LEU A 107 -5.58 8.66 1.18
C LEU A 107 -5.73 7.23 0.63
N CYS A 108 -4.80 6.33 0.93
CA CYS A 108 -4.84 4.93 0.50
C CYS A 108 -5.19 3.94 1.61
N ARG A 109 -5.88 4.39 2.67
CA ARG A 109 -6.31 3.52 3.79
C ARG A 109 -7.39 2.49 3.40
N VAL A 110 -7.59 1.53 4.31
CA VAL A 110 -8.65 0.52 4.22
C VAL A 110 -10.04 1.16 4.26
N ARG A 111 -11.04 0.49 3.70
CA ARG A 111 -12.46 0.89 3.81
C ARG A 111 -12.83 1.12 5.28
N MET A 112 -13.48 2.23 5.56
CA MET A 112 -14.15 2.47 6.83
C MET A 112 -15.45 1.66 6.88
N ILE A 113 -15.64 0.88 7.95
CA ILE A 113 -16.85 0.12 8.21
C ILE A 113 -17.48 0.66 9.49
N ALA A 114 -18.79 0.89 9.48
CA ALA A 114 -19.52 1.44 10.61
C ALA A 114 -19.23 0.65 11.90
N GLY A 115 -18.82 1.35 12.95
CA GLY A 115 -18.47 0.77 14.25
C GLY A 115 -17.06 0.18 14.35
N GLU A 116 -16.29 0.13 13.26
CA GLU A 116 -14.86 -0.18 13.32
C GLU A 116 -14.05 1.07 13.67
N LYS A 117 -12.91 0.84 14.33
CA LYS A 117 -12.02 1.92 14.78
C LYS A 117 -10.61 1.69 14.26
N ALA A 118 -9.96 2.77 13.83
CA ALA A 118 -8.52 2.82 13.69
C ALA A 118 -7.95 3.89 14.65
N SER A 119 -7.05 3.48 15.54
CA SER A 119 -6.36 4.36 16.49
C SER A 119 -5.04 4.89 15.92
N ALA A 120 -4.89 6.18 15.65
CA ALA A 120 -3.62 6.78 15.19
C ALA A 120 -2.63 7.05 16.33
N GLY A 121 -3.11 7.49 17.49
CA GLY A 121 -2.28 8.19 18.48
C GLY A 121 -1.11 7.40 19.11
N ALA A 122 -1.21 6.07 19.20
CA ALA A 122 -0.13 5.22 19.70
C ALA A 122 0.76 4.64 18.57
N ARG A 123 0.35 4.82 17.30
CA ARG A 123 0.90 4.08 16.16
C ARG A 123 2.14 4.75 15.59
N LEU A 124 2.16 6.06 15.33
CA LEU A 124 3.33 6.69 14.70
C LEU A 124 4.65 6.52 15.50
N PHE A 125 4.63 6.64 16.83
CA PHE A 125 5.82 6.43 17.66
C PHE A 125 6.29 4.97 17.64
N THR A 126 5.37 4.03 17.81
CA THR A 126 5.67 2.59 17.75
C THR A 126 6.12 2.16 16.36
N LEU A 127 5.52 2.70 15.29
CA LEU A 127 5.91 2.44 13.91
C LEU A 127 7.30 3.00 13.58
N LYS A 128 7.62 4.22 14.04
CA LYS A 128 8.97 4.78 13.92
C LYS A 128 10.02 4.01 14.73
N LEU A 129 9.63 3.45 15.88
CA LEU A 129 10.48 2.56 16.68
C LEU A 129 10.69 1.20 16.00
N ILE A 130 9.62 0.58 15.48
CA ILE A 130 9.68 -0.72 14.78
C ILE A 130 10.44 -0.61 13.46
N PHE A 131 10.32 0.52 12.76
CA PHE A 131 10.87 0.74 11.42
C PHE A 131 11.99 1.79 11.39
N HIS A 132 12.68 1.99 12.52
CA HIS A 132 13.90 2.81 12.61
C HIS A 132 13.82 4.18 11.89
N TRP A 133 12.73 4.92 12.11
CA TRP A 133 12.50 6.26 11.54
C TRP A 133 12.38 6.34 9.99
N GLN A 134 12.29 5.21 9.30
CA GLN A 134 12.25 5.17 7.82
C GLN A 134 10.90 5.61 7.21
N ILE A 135 9.92 5.92 8.05
CA ILE A 135 8.54 6.22 7.63
C ILE A 135 8.18 7.65 8.03
N GLU A 136 7.86 8.44 7.01
CA GLU A 136 7.22 9.73 7.13
C GLU A 136 5.70 9.53 7.14
N SER A 137 4.96 10.37 7.85
CA SER A 137 3.50 10.30 7.92
C SER A 137 2.94 11.69 7.69
N GLU A 138 1.99 11.80 6.77
CA GLU A 138 1.34 13.08 6.43
C GLU A 138 0.05 13.28 7.23
N ASP A 139 -0.74 12.22 7.46
CA ASP A 139 -2.07 12.35 8.07
C ASP A 139 -2.46 11.14 8.96
N ASP A 140 -1.69 10.76 9.99
CA ASP A 140 -2.12 9.69 10.92
C ASP A 140 -3.28 10.17 11.83
N ILE A 141 -4.53 9.88 11.44
CA ILE A 141 -5.74 10.39 12.10
C ILE A 141 -6.54 9.24 12.73
N SER A 142 -6.85 9.34 14.02
CA SER A 142 -7.70 8.34 14.69
C SER A 142 -9.14 8.53 14.23
N TRP A 143 -9.81 7.45 13.84
CA TRP A 143 -11.19 7.51 13.38
C TRP A 143 -12.02 6.34 13.91
N GLU A 144 -13.30 6.62 14.09
CA GLU A 144 -14.38 5.66 14.29
C GLU A 144 -15.45 6.03 13.25
N ALA A 145 -15.78 5.08 12.38
CA ALA A 145 -16.70 5.37 11.29
C ALA A 145 -18.14 5.30 11.81
N GLU A 146 -18.88 6.40 11.69
CA GLU A 146 -20.32 6.43 11.96
C GLU A 146 -21.10 5.65 10.88
N GLU A 147 -20.64 5.74 9.64
CA GLU A 147 -21.20 5.05 8.48
C GLU A 147 -20.10 4.32 7.70
N SER A 148 -20.47 3.21 7.05
CA SER A 148 -19.56 2.49 6.17
C SER A 148 -19.31 3.29 4.89
N GLU A 149 -18.05 3.40 4.48
CA GLU A 149 -17.70 3.98 3.19
C GLU A 149 -18.31 3.18 2.04
N THR A 150 -19.00 3.87 1.14
CA THR A 150 -19.54 3.28 -0.08
C THR A 150 -18.42 3.03 -1.11
N ASP A 151 -18.70 2.16 -2.09
CA ASP A 151 -17.77 1.90 -3.19
C ASP A 151 -17.48 3.19 -3.98
N GLU A 152 -18.47 4.05 -4.16
CA GLU A 152 -18.35 5.35 -4.83
C GLU A 152 -17.45 6.31 -4.05
N ALA A 153 -17.58 6.35 -2.72
CA ALA A 153 -16.72 7.18 -1.87
C ALA A 153 -15.25 6.72 -1.94
N ILE A 154 -15.03 5.40 -1.95
CA ILE A 154 -13.69 4.82 -2.11
C ILE A 154 -13.13 5.10 -3.50
N ALA A 155 -13.95 4.97 -4.54
CA ALA A 155 -13.57 5.30 -5.90
C ALA A 155 -13.17 6.78 -6.04
N ALA A 156 -13.96 7.70 -5.46
CA ALA A 156 -13.66 9.13 -5.46
C ALA A 156 -12.33 9.43 -4.75
N ARG A 157 -12.14 8.89 -3.54
CA ARG A 157 -10.87 9.00 -2.80
C ARG A 157 -9.69 8.35 -3.56
N GLY A 158 -9.94 7.25 -4.27
CA GLY A 158 -8.97 6.60 -5.14
C GLY A 158 -8.51 7.53 -6.27
N VAL A 159 -9.43 8.26 -6.90
CA VAL A 159 -9.10 9.26 -7.93
C VAL A 159 -8.29 10.42 -7.35
N GLU A 160 -8.66 10.94 -6.18
CA GLU A 160 -7.88 11.97 -5.48
C GLU A 160 -6.47 11.48 -5.14
N PHE A 161 -6.35 10.25 -4.66
CA PHE A 161 -5.08 9.62 -4.35
C PHE A 161 -4.19 9.47 -5.59
N ILE A 162 -4.74 9.05 -6.74
CA ILE A 162 -3.96 8.99 -7.98
C ILE A 162 -3.51 10.38 -8.42
N LYS A 163 -4.35 11.41 -8.35
CA LYS A 163 -3.93 12.79 -8.66
C LYS A 163 -2.79 13.25 -7.77
N TRP A 164 -2.90 13.03 -6.46
CA TRP A 164 -1.85 13.35 -5.50
C TRP A 164 -0.54 12.61 -5.82
N LEU A 165 -0.60 11.34 -6.25
CA LEU A 165 0.57 10.61 -6.73
C LEU A 165 1.17 11.22 -8.00
N LEU A 166 0.35 11.72 -8.92
CA LEU A 166 0.84 12.32 -10.17
C LEU A 166 1.47 13.71 -9.97
N GLU A 167 1.19 14.37 -8.84
CA GLU A 167 1.84 15.63 -8.44
C GLU A 167 3.24 15.42 -7.85
N ARG A 168 3.66 14.18 -7.65
CA ARG A 168 4.97 13.80 -7.11
C ARG A 168 6.09 14.03 -8.13
N GLU A 169 7.28 14.35 -7.62
CA GLU A 169 8.50 14.48 -8.43
C GLU A 169 9.13 13.13 -8.79
N GLU A 170 8.74 12.06 -8.09
CA GLU A 170 9.28 10.72 -8.29
C GLU A 170 8.70 10.02 -9.52
N LYS A 171 9.57 9.41 -10.33
CA LYS A 171 9.21 8.74 -11.59
C LYS A 171 8.62 7.34 -11.40
N GLU A 172 9.20 6.55 -10.50
CA GLU A 172 8.71 5.20 -10.19
C GLU A 172 8.30 5.13 -8.71
N ILE A 173 6.99 4.94 -8.49
CA ILE A 173 6.40 4.94 -7.15
C ILE A 173 5.76 3.57 -6.89
N ALA A 174 6.02 3.00 -5.73
CA ALA A 174 5.30 1.83 -5.24
C ALA A 174 4.19 2.26 -4.28
N VAL A 175 3.02 1.64 -4.39
CA VAL A 175 1.88 1.85 -3.50
C VAL A 175 1.56 0.55 -2.80
N VAL A 176 1.56 0.54 -1.47
CA VAL A 176 1.17 -0.63 -0.66
C VAL A 176 -0.13 -0.35 0.09
N SER A 177 -1.21 -1.00 -0.32
CA SER A 177 -2.57 -0.71 0.17
C SER A 177 -3.42 -1.98 0.30
N HIS A 178 -4.73 -1.84 0.25
CA HIS A 178 -5.75 -2.86 0.55
C HIS A 178 -6.48 -3.27 -0.72
N GLY A 179 -6.90 -4.53 -0.79
CA GLY A 179 -7.55 -5.09 -1.99
C GLY A 179 -8.77 -4.30 -2.44
N GLY A 180 -9.71 -4.02 -1.52
CA GLY A 180 -10.91 -3.26 -1.83
C GLY A 180 -10.64 -1.82 -2.28
N PHE A 181 -9.68 -1.14 -1.67
CA PHE A 181 -9.30 0.22 -2.07
C PHE A 181 -8.68 0.24 -3.49
N LEU A 182 -7.71 -0.63 -3.75
CA LEU A 182 -7.03 -0.71 -5.05
C LEU A 182 -8.02 -1.09 -6.16
N GLN A 183 -8.93 -2.02 -5.90
CA GLN A 183 -9.94 -2.45 -6.86
C GLN A 183 -10.84 -1.29 -7.27
N GLN A 184 -11.43 -0.57 -6.31
CA GLN A 184 -12.34 0.54 -6.61
C GLN A 184 -11.60 1.71 -7.29
N THR A 185 -10.35 1.98 -6.89
CA THR A 185 -9.50 2.98 -7.54
C THR A 185 -9.25 2.63 -9.01
N LEU A 186 -8.88 1.37 -9.31
CA LEU A 186 -8.62 0.91 -10.67
C LEU A 186 -9.87 0.98 -11.57
N LEU A 187 -11.03 0.61 -11.02
CA LEU A 187 -12.31 0.74 -11.72
C LEU A 187 -12.61 2.20 -12.06
N ALA A 188 -12.38 3.12 -11.12
CA ALA A 188 -12.64 4.54 -11.31
C ALA A 188 -11.78 5.18 -12.40
N ILE A 189 -10.52 4.75 -12.55
CA ILE A 189 -9.59 5.26 -13.58
C ILE A 189 -9.65 4.49 -14.90
N GLY A 190 -10.70 3.69 -15.13
CA GLY A 190 -10.94 2.99 -16.39
C GLY A 190 -9.94 1.88 -16.69
N HIS A 191 -9.13 1.46 -15.71
CA HIS A 191 -8.22 0.34 -15.86
C HIS A 191 -8.99 -0.96 -15.65
N LYS A 192 -8.98 -1.83 -16.65
CA LYS A 192 -9.52 -3.19 -16.50
C LYS A 192 -8.69 -3.92 -15.44
N CYS A 193 -9.28 -4.18 -14.28
CA CYS A 193 -8.77 -5.18 -13.36
C CYS A 193 -8.78 -6.53 -14.10
N HIS A 194 -7.60 -7.07 -14.44
CA HIS A 194 -7.54 -8.51 -14.63
C HIS A 194 -7.80 -9.14 -13.25
N PRO A 195 -8.64 -10.19 -13.15
CA PRO A 195 -8.85 -10.89 -11.90
C PRO A 195 -7.49 -11.20 -11.28
N LEU A 196 -7.29 -10.75 -10.04
CA LEU A 196 -6.20 -11.24 -9.20
C LEU A 196 -6.33 -12.76 -9.24
N VAL A 197 -5.30 -13.43 -9.77
CA VAL A 197 -5.24 -14.88 -10.01
C VAL A 197 -6.07 -15.66 -9.00
N ASP A 198 -6.96 -16.52 -9.52
CA ASP A 198 -7.88 -17.38 -8.78
C ASP A 198 -7.27 -17.95 -7.50
N GLY A 199 -7.93 -17.69 -6.40
CA GLY A 199 -7.57 -18.18 -5.09
C GLY A 199 -8.59 -17.68 -4.09
N ASP A 200 -9.64 -18.47 -3.92
CA ASP A 200 -10.64 -18.37 -2.85
C ASP A 200 -10.01 -17.83 -1.57
N ASN A 201 -10.45 -16.62 -1.17
CA ASN A 201 -10.61 -16.13 0.20
C ASN A 201 -10.97 -14.65 0.13
N LEU A 202 -12.15 -14.39 -0.44
CA LEU A 202 -12.95 -13.23 -0.07
C LEU A 202 -13.71 -13.61 1.20
N THR A 203 -13.05 -13.49 2.35
CA THR A 203 -13.79 -13.08 3.55
C THR A 203 -13.74 -11.56 3.62
N PRO A 204 -14.87 -10.91 3.99
CA PRO A 204 -15.00 -9.46 4.03
C PRO A 204 -13.93 -8.80 4.89
#